data_AF-A0A9P4JET3-F1
#
_entry.id   AF-A0A9P4JET3-F1
#
_cell.length_a   1.000
_cell.length_b   1.000
_cell.length_c   1.000
_cell.angle_alpha   90.00
_cell.angle_beta   90.00
_cell.angle_gamma   90.00
#
_symmetry.space_group_name_H-M   'P 1'
#
loop_
_entity.id
_entity.type
_entity.pdbx_description
1 polymer ?
#
loop_
_entity_poly.entity_id
_entity_poly.type
_entity_poly.pdbx_seq_one_letter_code
_entity_poly.pdbx_strand_id
1 'polypeptide(L)'
;MQRLAAISSPVIKVLCRSQHPAYRSYNCKRALSLWHPPKFENEKLYHYANGSPERESLLRTLKQLKAQTPISIPLTINGSKIKTGELRRQQNPSRHSEIVAEYAAAGPEQVNSAVDAALAAKPANSHAMY
;
A
#
# COMPACT_ATOMS: atom_id res chain seq x y z
N MET A 1 26.67 -44.60 -59.71
CA MET A 1 26.93 -43.32 -59.02
C MET A 1 26.10 -43.35 -57.73
N GLN A 2 26.61 -43.87 -56.61
CA GLN A 2 27.21 -43.09 -55.51
C GLN A 2 26.29 -41.91 -55.09
N ARG A 3 25.75 -41.78 -53.87
CA ARG A 3 26.41 -41.83 -52.55
C ARG A 3 25.37 -41.71 -51.40
N LEU A 4 25.70 -42.38 -50.30
CA LEU A 4 25.56 -41.96 -48.89
C LEU A 4 24.17 -41.84 -48.23
N ALA A 5 23.96 -42.76 -47.30
CA ALA A 5 23.03 -42.65 -46.19
C ALA A 5 23.25 -41.36 -45.39
N ALA A 6 22.18 -40.59 -45.17
CA ALA A 6 22.15 -39.50 -44.22
C ALA A 6 21.46 -40.00 -42.95
N ILE A 7 22.26 -40.09 -41.90
CA ILE A 7 21.91 -40.43 -40.52
C ILE A 7 20.95 -39.35 -40.00
N SER A 8 19.67 -39.69 -39.87
CA SER A 8 18.70 -38.90 -39.11
C SER A 8 18.98 -39.14 -37.62
N SER A 9 19.88 -38.33 -37.06
CA SER A 9 20.24 -38.33 -35.64
C SER A 9 18.99 -38.35 -34.76
N PRO A 10 18.90 -39.25 -33.76
CA PRO A 10 17.88 -39.12 -32.74
C PRO A 10 18.24 -37.88 -31.91
N VAL A 11 17.51 -36.80 -32.09
CA VAL A 11 17.50 -35.73 -31.09
C VAL A 11 16.94 -36.37 -29.83
N ILE A 12 17.87 -36.70 -28.95
CA ILE A 12 17.65 -37.13 -27.58
C ILE A 12 16.60 -36.17 -27.02
N LYS A 13 15.38 -36.67 -26.80
CA LYS A 13 14.45 -36.07 -25.85
C LYS A 13 15.18 -36.14 -24.52
N VAL A 14 15.94 -35.08 -24.20
CA VAL A 14 16.40 -34.83 -22.84
C VAL A 14 15.11 -34.59 -22.08
N LEU A 15 14.58 -35.67 -21.54
CA LEU A 15 13.62 -35.63 -20.45
C LEU A 15 14.43 -35.07 -19.27
N CYS A 16 14.68 -33.76 -19.28
CA CYS A 16 15.12 -33.06 -18.09
C CYS A 16 13.88 -33.02 -17.20
N ARG A 17 13.64 -34.15 -16.55
CA ARG A 17 12.92 -34.25 -15.30
C ARG A 17 13.80 -33.53 -14.28
N SER A 18 13.90 -32.20 -14.41
CA SER A 18 14.42 -31.37 -13.34
C SER A 18 13.39 -31.54 -12.23
N GLN A 19 13.71 -32.48 -11.35
CA GLN A 19 13.13 -32.63 -10.04
C GLN A 19 13.34 -31.29 -9.34
N HIS A 20 12.45 -30.33 -9.58
CA HIS A 20 12.38 -29.18 -8.72
C HIS A 20 11.95 -29.70 -7.35
N PRO A 21 12.79 -29.51 -6.32
CA PRO A 21 12.53 -30.05 -5.01
C PRO A 21 11.22 -29.47 -4.52
N ALA A 22 10.27 -30.37 -4.25
CA ALA A 22 9.05 -30.16 -3.49
C ALA A 22 8.39 -28.79 -3.70
N TYR A 23 7.33 -28.75 -4.51
CA TYR A 23 6.20 -27.90 -4.14
C TYR A 23 5.82 -28.34 -2.74
N ARG A 24 6.30 -27.62 -1.71
CA ARG A 24 5.98 -27.87 -0.32
C ARG A 24 4.48 -27.62 -0.28
N SER A 25 3.70 -28.69 -0.41
CA SER A 25 2.30 -28.65 -0.04
C SER A 25 2.37 -28.29 1.44
N TYR A 26 2.19 -27.00 1.71
CA TYR A 26 1.92 -26.58 3.06
C TYR A 26 0.63 -27.30 3.40
N ASN A 27 0.76 -28.40 4.13
CA ASN A 27 -0.31 -28.97 4.92
C ASN A 27 -0.93 -27.78 5.61
N CYS A 28 -2.07 -27.33 5.07
CA CYS A 28 -2.86 -26.30 5.69
C CYS A 28 -3.32 -26.95 6.99
N LYS A 29 -2.58 -26.67 8.07
CA LYS A 29 -2.96 -27.06 9.41
C LYS A 29 -4.38 -26.52 9.55
N ARG A 30 -5.36 -27.42 9.64
CA ARG A 30 -6.75 -27.07 9.88
C ARG A 30 -6.77 -26.20 11.13
N ALA A 31 -6.96 -24.90 10.94
CA ALA A 31 -7.21 -24.01 12.05
C ALA A 31 -8.56 -24.43 12.68
N LEU A 32 -8.60 -24.53 14.00
CA LEU A 32 -9.82 -24.81 14.76
C LEU A 32 -10.79 -23.60 14.78
N SER A 33 -10.49 -22.54 14.02
CA SER A 33 -11.29 -21.33 13.88
C SER A 33 -12.04 -21.31 12.55
N LEU A 34 -13.35 -21.02 12.61
CA LEU A 34 -14.25 -20.88 11.46
C LEU A 34 -14.11 -19.53 10.72
N TRP A 35 -13.19 -18.67 11.17
CA TRP A 35 -13.05 -17.33 10.63
C TRP A 35 -12.19 -17.35 9.36
N HIS A 36 -12.83 -17.03 8.24
CA HIS A 36 -12.17 -16.85 6.95
C HIS A 36 -12.17 -15.35 6.63
N PRO A 37 -11.02 -14.76 6.27
CA PRO A 37 -11.00 -13.38 5.80
C PRO A 37 -11.89 -13.25 4.54
N PRO A 38 -12.49 -12.07 4.30
CA PRO A 38 -13.25 -11.86 3.08
C PRO A 38 -12.37 -12.11 1.86
N LYS A 39 -12.99 -12.54 0.76
CA LYS A 39 -12.29 -12.78 -0.49
C LYS A 39 -11.68 -11.47 -0.99
N PHE A 40 -10.38 -11.50 -1.29
CA PHE A 40 -9.68 -10.38 -1.90
C PHE A 40 -10.14 -10.20 -3.35
N GLU A 41 -10.54 -8.97 -3.70
CA GLU A 41 -10.86 -8.55 -5.06
C GLU A 41 -10.21 -7.19 -5.34
N ASN A 42 -9.66 -7.00 -6.54
CA ASN A 42 -9.02 -5.75 -6.92
C ASN A 42 -10.06 -4.61 -6.96
N GLU A 43 -9.65 -3.41 -6.53
CA GLU A 43 -10.47 -2.22 -6.67
C GLU A 43 -10.80 -1.93 -8.14
N LYS A 44 -12.02 -1.44 -8.39
CA LYS A 44 -12.51 -1.14 -9.74
C LYS A 44 -11.82 0.10 -10.31
N LEU A 45 -11.42 0.03 -11.58
CA LEU A 45 -10.90 1.18 -12.31
C LEU A 45 -12.06 2.04 -12.87
N TYR A 46 -12.00 3.35 -12.64
CA TYR A 46 -12.96 4.31 -13.20
C TYR A 46 -12.35 5.05 -14.40
N HIS A 47 -13.16 5.28 -15.44
CA HIS A 47 -12.72 5.93 -16.68
C HIS A 47 -12.85 7.47 -16.69
N TYR A 48 -13.59 8.05 -15.74
CA TYR A 48 -13.79 9.50 -15.59
C TYR A 48 -14.16 10.22 -16.91
N ALA A 49 -15.03 9.60 -17.71
CA ALA A 49 -15.51 10.14 -18.96
C ALA A 49 -16.30 11.44 -18.74
N ASN A 50 -16.45 12.25 -19.80
CA ASN A 50 -17.21 13.48 -19.72
C ASN A 50 -18.68 13.17 -19.41
N GLY A 51 -19.24 13.83 -18.38
CA GLY A 51 -20.60 13.59 -17.88
C GLY A 51 -20.77 12.35 -17.00
N SER A 52 -19.68 11.66 -16.63
CA SER A 52 -19.76 10.53 -15.70
C SER A 52 -19.92 11.01 -14.25
N PRO A 53 -20.69 10.30 -13.40
CA PRO A 53 -20.91 10.71 -12.02
C PRO A 53 -19.61 10.69 -11.19
N GLU A 54 -18.65 9.82 -11.55
CA GLU A 54 -17.34 9.77 -10.88
C GLU A 54 -16.54 11.05 -11.17
N ARG A 55 -16.59 11.55 -12.41
CA ARG A 55 -15.94 12.82 -12.78
C ARG A 55 -16.57 14.00 -12.07
N GLU A 56 -17.90 14.03 -11.97
CA GLU A 56 -18.61 15.11 -11.27
C GLU A 56 -18.28 15.15 -9.77
N SER A 57 -18.28 14.00 -9.10
CA SER A 57 -17.91 13.91 -7.68
C SER A 57 -16.45 14.32 -7.44
N LEU A 58 -15.52 13.95 -8.32
CA LEU A 58 -14.13 14.37 -8.27
C LEU A 58 -14.00 15.90 -8.43
N LEU A 59 -14.67 16.49 -9.42
CA LEU A 59 -14.65 17.94 -9.64
C LEU A 59 -15.25 18.71 -8.46
N ARG A 60 -16.35 18.20 -7.88
CA ARG A 60 -16.96 18.78 -6.68
C ARG A 60 -15.99 18.75 -5.50
N THR A 61 -15.36 17.60 -5.26
CA THR A 61 -14.39 17.42 -4.17
C THR A 61 -13.18 18.33 -4.36
N LEU A 62 -12.66 18.46 -5.58
CA LEU A 62 -11.56 19.38 -5.89
C LEU A 62 -11.93 20.84 -5.59
N LYS A 63 -13.14 21.28 -5.96
CA LYS A 63 -13.63 22.64 -5.65
C LYS A 63 -13.75 22.84 -4.14
N GLN A 64 -14.30 21.86 -3.43
CA GLN A 64 -14.45 21.91 -1.98
C GLN A 64 -13.09 21.98 -1.27
N LEU A 65 -12.13 21.14 -1.64
CA LEU A 65 -10.80 21.13 -1.04
C LEU A 65 -10.08 22.45 -1.32
N LYS A 66 -10.12 22.95 -2.56
CA LYS A 66 -9.52 24.25 -2.90
C LYS A 66 -10.10 25.42 -2.08
N ALA A 67 -11.38 25.36 -1.73
CA ALA A 67 -12.01 26.37 -0.87
C ALA A 67 -11.61 26.25 0.61
N GLN A 68 -11.18 25.07 1.05
CA GLN A 68 -10.75 24.80 2.43
C GLN A 68 -9.24 24.98 2.65
N THR A 69 -8.49 25.14 1.57
CA THR A 69 -7.05 25.37 1.56
C THR A 69 -6.69 26.79 2.06
N PRO A 70 -5.70 26.98 2.95
CA PRO A 70 -4.79 25.97 3.50
C PRO A 70 -5.38 25.17 4.67
N ILE A 71 -5.24 23.85 4.60
CA ILE A 71 -5.71 22.93 5.65
C ILE A 71 -4.65 22.83 6.77
N SER A 72 -5.06 22.96 8.04
CA SER A 72 -4.16 22.76 9.18
C SER A 72 -4.11 21.29 9.61
N ILE A 73 -2.91 20.70 9.57
CA ILE A 73 -2.64 19.29 9.90
C ILE A 73 -1.87 19.23 11.23
N PRO A 74 -2.51 18.86 12.36
CA PRO A 74 -1.83 18.70 13.63
C PRO A 74 -1.06 17.38 13.70
N LEU A 75 -0.06 17.32 14.59
CA LEU A 75 0.55 16.04 14.95
C LEU A 75 -0.46 15.24 15.79
N THR A 76 -0.53 13.94 15.59
CA THR A 76 -1.38 13.07 16.41
C THR A 76 -0.51 12.00 17.06
N ILE A 77 -0.39 12.05 18.39
CA ILE A 77 0.37 11.08 19.19
C ILE A 77 -0.59 10.45 20.20
N ASN A 78 -0.67 9.12 20.22
CA ASN A 78 -1.56 8.37 21.08
C ASN A 78 -3.03 8.84 21.02
N GLY A 79 -3.52 9.16 19.82
CA GLY A 79 -4.88 9.68 19.60
C GLY A 79 -5.09 11.15 19.99
N SER A 80 -4.10 11.82 20.58
CA SER A 80 -4.16 13.23 20.98
C SER A 80 -3.57 14.13 19.91
N LYS A 81 -4.32 15.18 19.53
CA LYS A 81 -3.86 16.20 18.57
C LYS A 81 -2.94 17.20 19.28
N ILE A 82 -1.67 17.20 18.91
CA ILE A 82 -0.64 18.08 19.44
C ILE A 82 -0.38 19.18 18.43
N LYS A 83 -0.40 20.42 18.92
CA LYS A 83 0.02 21.60 18.16
C LYS A 83 1.45 21.93 18.56
N THR A 84 2.38 21.86 17.62
CA THR A 84 3.77 22.30 17.82
C THR A 84 3.90 23.79 17.48
N GLY A 85 4.92 24.45 18.02
CA GLY A 85 5.28 25.83 17.63
C GLY A 85 5.89 25.96 16.24
N GLU A 86 6.39 24.86 15.66
CA GLU A 86 6.98 24.86 14.31
C GLU A 86 5.96 24.37 13.27
N LEU A 87 5.49 25.29 12.42
CA LEU A 87 4.60 25.00 11.31
C LEU A 87 5.37 25.07 9.99
N ARG A 88 5.16 24.07 9.14
CA ARG A 88 5.72 24.03 7.78
C ARG A 88 4.59 23.98 6.76
N ARG A 89 4.88 24.46 5.55
CA ARG A 89 3.88 24.64 4.48
C ARG A 89 4.12 23.64 3.36
N GLN A 90 3.05 22.98 2.94
CA GLN A 90 3.05 22.13 1.75
C GLN A 90 2.52 22.93 0.56
N GLN A 91 3.37 23.14 -0.45
CA GLN A 91 3.01 23.85 -1.67
C GLN A 91 2.44 22.90 -2.72
N ASN A 92 1.57 23.42 -3.59
CA ASN A 92 1.08 22.68 -4.75
C ASN A 92 2.19 22.56 -5.82
N PRO A 93 2.61 21.35 -6.24
CA PRO A 93 3.66 21.19 -7.25
C PRO A 93 3.26 21.70 -8.64
N SER A 94 1.96 21.74 -8.98
CA SER A 94 1.52 22.32 -10.26
C SER A 94 1.42 23.85 -10.21
N ARG A 95 1.33 24.44 -9.01
CA ARG A 95 1.18 25.89 -8.82
C ARG A 95 1.73 26.30 -7.46
N HIS A 96 3.03 26.54 -7.40
CA HIS A 96 3.79 26.73 -6.15
C HIS A 96 3.33 27.94 -5.30
N SER A 97 2.60 28.88 -5.91
CA SER A 97 1.99 30.01 -5.19
C SER A 97 0.83 29.58 -4.27
N GLU A 98 0.20 28.42 -4.52
CA GLU A 98 -0.84 27.87 -3.66
C GLU A 98 -0.22 26.99 -2.56
N ILE A 99 -0.53 27.33 -1.31
CA ILE A 99 -0.20 26.51 -0.14
C ILE A 99 -1.39 25.59 0.12
N VAL A 100 -1.22 24.27 0.00
CA VAL A 100 -2.27 23.27 0.18
C VAL A 100 -2.56 22.99 1.65
N ALA A 101 -1.49 22.87 2.45
CA ALA A 101 -1.61 22.54 3.86
C ALA A 101 -0.52 23.22 4.69
N GLU A 102 -0.84 23.50 5.95
CA GLU A 102 0.12 23.84 6.99
C GLU A 102 0.15 22.69 8.00
N TYR A 103 1.32 22.09 8.20
CA TYR A 103 1.48 20.95 9.09
C TYR A 103 2.44 21.27 10.23
N ALA A 104 2.16 20.73 11.41
CA ALA A 104 3.07 20.84 12.55
C ALA A 104 4.28 19.91 12.36
N ALA A 105 5.49 20.47 12.41
CA ALA A 105 6.72 19.70 12.42
C ALA A 105 6.94 19.09 13.80
N ALA A 106 7.48 17.87 13.83
CA ALA A 106 7.82 17.18 15.08
C ALA A 106 9.26 17.50 15.48
N GLY A 107 9.45 17.92 16.73
CA GLY A 107 10.76 18.00 17.37
C GLY A 107 11.14 16.68 18.06
N PRO A 108 12.32 16.62 18.68
CA PRO A 108 12.82 15.41 19.33
C PRO A 108 11.92 14.92 20.47
N GLU A 109 11.30 15.82 21.23
CA GLU A 109 10.40 15.47 22.33
C GLU A 109 9.13 14.76 21.83
N GLN A 110 8.55 15.26 20.73
CA GLN A 110 7.36 14.64 20.12
C GLN A 110 7.71 13.28 19.54
N VAL A 111 8.90 13.12 18.95
CA VAL A 111 9.37 11.83 18.44
C VAL A 111 9.50 10.82 19.57
N ASN A 112 10.16 11.17 20.68
CA ASN A 112 10.30 10.28 21.83
C ASN A 112 8.94 9.90 22.42
N SER A 113 8.05 10.88 22.58
CA SER A 113 6.67 10.64 23.05
C SER A 113 5.90 9.67 22.15
N ALA A 114 6.09 9.74 20.84
CA ALA A 114 5.47 8.82 19.90
C ALA A 114 6.04 7.40 19.99
N VAL A 115 7.35 7.27 20.20
CA VAL A 115 8.01 5.97 20.44
C VAL A 115 7.49 5.32 21.72
N ASP A 116 7.44 6.08 22.82
CA ASP A 116 6.95 5.57 24.10
C ASP A 116 5.48 5.13 24.00
N ALA A 117 4.64 5.92 23.32
CA ALA A 117 3.25 5.56 23.06
C ALA A 117 3.12 4.28 22.22
N ALA A 118 3.94 4.12 21.18
CA ALA A 118 3.94 2.92 20.35
C ALA A 118 4.39 1.66 21.14
N LEU A 119 5.39 1.80 22.00
CA LEU A 119 5.87 0.72 22.87
C LEU A 119 4.82 0.33 23.92
N ALA A 120 4.11 1.31 24.49
CA ALA A 120 3.02 1.06 25.42
C ALA A 120 1.84 0.33 24.77
N ALA A 121 1.54 0.62 23.49
CA ALA A 121 0.47 -0.03 22.74
C ALA A 121 0.84 -1.45 22.23
N LYS A 122 2.14 -1.74 22.09
CA LYS A 122 2.66 -3.02 21.59
C LYS A 122 2.07 -4.26 22.28
N PRO A 123 2.03 -4.40 23.62
CA PRO A 123 1.49 -5.60 24.27
C PRO A 123 0.04 -5.87 23.87
N ALA A 124 -0.83 -4.84 23.91
CA ALA A 124 -2.22 -4.96 23.50
C ALA A 124 -2.37 -5.37 22.03
N ASN A 125 -1.57 -4.77 21.13
CA ASN A 125 -1.58 -5.11 19.71
C ASN A 125 -1.12 -6.55 19.44
N SER A 126 -0.13 -7.05 20.19
CA SER A 126 0.34 -8.43 20.05
C SER A 126 -0.62 -9.45 20.64
N HIS A 127 -1.40 -9.06 21.65
CA HIS A 127 -2.36 -9.96 22.31
C HIS A 127 -3.69 -10.04 21.56
N ALA A 128 -4.06 -9.01 20.78
CA ALA A 128 -5.29 -9.00 19.97
C ALA A 128 -5.29 -10.00 18.78
N MET A 129 -4.17 -10.70 18.54
CA MET A 129 -3.99 -11.69 17.47
C MET A 129 -4.05 -13.15 17.95
N TYR A 130 -4.29 -13.38 19.24
CA TYR A 130 -4.56 -14.69 19.83
C TYR A 130 -5.95 -14.71 20.47
#